data_AF-A0A6V8F350-F1
#
_entry.id   AF-A0A6V8F350-F1
#
_cell.length_a   1.000
_cell.length_b   1.000
_cell.length_c   1.000
_cell.angle_alpha   90.00
_cell.angle_beta   90.00
_cell.angle_gamma   90.00
#
_symmetry.space_group_name_H-M   'P 1'
#
loop_
_entity.id
_entity.type
_entity.pdbx_description
1 polymer ?
#
loop_
_entity_poly.entity_id
_entity_poly.type
_entity_poly.pdbx_seq_one_letter_code
_entity_poly.pdbx_strand_id
1 'polypeptide(L)' 'MNEEDKKVFLDDFKKADMDKKLDLWYFAVDQEALWEEILAEMSMIAQAANPSKGKVVEED' A
#
# COMPACT_ATOMS: atom_id res chain seq x y z
N MET A 1 -7.68 9.88 -0.98
CA MET A 1 -8.15 10.01 -2.36
C MET A 1 -9.60 9.56 -2.40
N ASN A 2 -10.52 10.39 -2.86
CA ASN A 2 -11.92 9.97 -3.03
C ASN A 2 -12.11 9.24 -4.39
N GLU A 3 -13.31 8.71 -4.65
CA GLU A 3 -13.64 8.02 -5.91
C GLU A 3 -13.44 8.89 -7.16
N GLU A 4 -13.78 10.17 -7.06
CA GLU A 4 -13.66 11.13 -8.17
C GLU A 4 -12.20 11.44 -8.49
N ASP A 5 -11.38 11.69 -7.47
CA ASP A 5 -9.93 11.86 -7.59
C ASP A 5 -9.31 10.62 -8.26
N LYS A 6 -9.71 9.42 -7.82
CA LYS A 6 -9.22 8.14 -8.37
C LYS A 6 -9.54 8.03 -9.86
N LYS A 7 -10.76 8.37 -10.25
CA LYS A 7 -11.18 8.34 -11.65
C LYS A 7 -10.37 9.31 -12.50
N VAL A 8 -10.21 10.56 -12.05
CA VAL A 8 -9.41 11.58 -12.75
C VAL A 8 -7.97 11.12 -12.94
N PHE A 9 -7.35 10.60 -11.88
CA PHE A 9 -5.98 10.10 -11.94
C PHE A 9 -5.81 8.95 -12.95
N LEU A 10 -6.72 7.98 -12.96
CA LEU A 10 -6.66 6.85 -13.88
C LEU A 10 -6.91 7.27 -15.34
N ASP A 11 -7.77 8.25 -15.58
CA ASP A 11 -8.03 8.77 -16.92
C ASP A 11 -6.84 9.58 -17.46
N ASP A 12 -6.11 10.30 -16.59
CA ASP A 12 -4.86 10.96 -16.96
C ASP A 12 -3.72 9.96 -17.19
N PHE A 13 -3.66 8.88 -16.40
CA PHE A 13 -2.72 7.79 -16.61
C PHE A 13 -2.88 7.15 -18.00
N LYS A 14 -4.11 6.89 -18.44
CA LYS A 14 -4.39 6.33 -19.77
C LYS A 14 -3.93 7.22 -20.93
N LYS A 15 -3.91 8.54 -20.73
CA LYS A 15 -3.52 9.53 -21.74
C LYS A 15 -2.02 9.81 -21.76
N ALA A 16 -1.29 9.36 -20.75
CA ALA A 16 0.14 9.60 -20.63
C ALA A 16 0.95 8.71 -21.59
N ASP A 17 2.22 9.11 -21.79
CA ASP A 17 3.23 8.28 -22.45
C ASP A 17 3.47 7.02 -21.62
N MET A 18 2.90 5.90 -22.08
CA MET A 18 2.77 4.68 -21.29
C MET A 18 4.12 4.05 -20.99
N ASP A 19 5.07 4.14 -21.92
CA ASP A 19 6.40 3.53 -21.77
C ASP A 19 7.15 4.13 -20.56
N LYS A 20 7.08 5.45 -20.37
CA LYS A 20 7.68 6.12 -19.19
C LYS A 20 6.91 5.85 -17.90
N LYS A 21 5.61 5.57 -17.99
CA LYS A 21 4.75 5.30 -16.83
C LYS A 21 4.83 3.86 -16.36
N LEU A 22 5.11 2.92 -17.27
CA LEU A 22 5.32 1.51 -16.98
C LEU A 22 6.49 1.30 -16.01
N ASP A 23 7.64 1.92 -16.24
CA ASP A 23 8.80 1.80 -15.34
C ASP A 23 8.48 2.30 -13.92
N LEU A 24 7.80 3.45 -13.82
CA LEU A 24 7.36 4.01 -12.53
C LEU A 24 6.30 3.14 -11.85
N TRP A 25 5.42 2.52 -12.63
CA TRP A 25 4.41 1.61 -12.12
C TRP A 25 5.04 0.31 -11.59
N TYR A 26 5.95 -0.31 -12.34
CA TYR A 26 6.70 -1.47 -11.88
C TYR A 26 7.49 -1.16 -10.61
N PHE A 27 8.19 -0.01 -10.58
CA PHE A 27 8.86 0.44 -9.36
C PHE A 27 7.88 0.57 -8.18
N ALA A 28 6.70 1.17 -8.39
CA ALA A 28 5.70 1.32 -7.33
C ALA A 28 5.16 -0.03 -6.83
N VAL A 29 4.95 -1.00 -7.72
CA VAL A 29 4.54 -2.37 -7.36
C VAL A 29 5.64 -3.08 -6.56
N ASP A 30 6.90 -2.94 -6.95
CA ASP A 30 8.02 -3.50 -6.19
C ASP A 30 8.12 -2.87 -4.79
N GLN A 31 7.84 -1.57 -4.67
CA GLN A 31 7.80 -0.89 -3.38
C GLN A 31 6.62 -1.34 -2.51
N GLU A 32 5.46 -1.68 -3.09
CA GLU A 32 4.29 -2.20 -2.36
C GLU A 32 4.66 -3.46 -1.56
N ALA A 33 5.29 -4.44 -2.21
CA ALA A 33 5.73 -5.68 -1.56
C ALA A 33 6.69 -5.41 -0.38
N LEU A 34 7.64 -4.48 -0.55
CA LEU A 34 8.56 -4.09 0.52
C LEU A 34 7.83 -3.45 1.70
N TRP A 35 6.85 -2.59 1.43
CA TRP A 35 6.04 -1.97 2.48
C TRP A 35 5.18 -2.98 3.22
N GLU A 36 4.63 -4.00 2.55
CA GLU A 36 3.90 -5.09 3.20
C GLU A 36 4.79 -5.85 4.20
N GLU A 37 6.02 -6.19 3.81
CA GLU A 37 6.98 -6.85 4.70
C GLU A 37 7.31 -5.98 5.92
N ILE A 38 7.62 -4.70 5.71
CA ILE A 38 7.91 -3.75 6.79
C ILE A 38 6.72 -3.63 7.76
N LEU A 39 5.50 -3.50 7.23
CA LEU A 39 4.29 -3.38 8.05
C LEU A 39 4.02 -4.66 8.87
N ALA A 40 4.27 -5.83 8.28
CA ALA A 40 4.17 -7.10 8.99
C ALA A 40 5.18 -7.18 10.15
N GLU A 41 6.45 -6.81 9.92
CA GLU A 41 7.47 -6.77 10.97
C GLU A 41 7.11 -5.76 12.07
N MET A 42 6.65 -4.57 11.70
CA MET A 42 6.17 -3.57 12.66
C MET A 42 5.02 -4.10 13.52
N SER A 43 4.07 -4.82 12.92
CA SER A 43 2.95 -5.45 13.63
C SER A 43 3.45 -6.49 14.63
N MET A 44 4.38 -7.36 14.23
CA MET A 44 5.00 -8.35 15.12
C MET A 44 5.71 -7.69 16.31
N ILE A 45 6.50 -6.64 16.05
CA ILE A 45 7.20 -5.88 17.10
C ILE A 45 6.19 -5.25 18.06
N ALA A 46 5.12 -4.64 17.56
CA ALA A 46 4.09 -4.02 18.39
C ALA A 46 3.35 -5.04 19.27
N GLN A 47 3.05 -6.22 18.73
CA GLN A 47 2.43 -7.33 19.48
C GLN A 47 3.37 -7.86 20.56
N ALA A 48 4.65 -8.06 20.24
CA ALA A 48 5.66 -8.53 21.20
C ALA A 48 5.92 -7.52 22.32
N ALA A 49 5.90 -6.22 22.01
CA ALA A 49 6.05 -5.15 22.99
C ALA A 49 4.81 -4.97 23.88
N ASN A 50 3.63 -5.42 23.45
CA ASN A 50 2.39 -5.24 24.20
C ASN A 50 1.48 -6.49 24.18
N PRO A 51 1.92 -7.62 24.77
CA PRO A 51 1.28 -8.92 24.64
C PRO A 51 -0.15 -8.99 25.22
N SER A 52 -0.53 -8.03 26.06
CA SER A 52 -1.89 -7.91 26.63
C SER A 52 -2.91 -7.24 25.70
N LYS A 53 -2.48 -6.55 24.62
CA LYS A 53 -3.37 -5.89 23.64
C LYS A 53 -3.61 -6.70 22.36
N GLY A 54 -2.94 -7.84 22.17
CA GLY A 54 -3.00 -8.66 20.95
C GLY A 54 -4.33 -9.40 20.70
N LYS A 55 -5.39 -9.16 21.49
CA LYS A 55 -6.73 -9.76 21.32
C LYS A 55 -7.75 -8.87 20.59
N VAL A 56 -7.39 -7.66 20.14
CA VAL A 56 -8.38 -6.64 19.73
C VAL A 56 -8.44 -6.43 18.20
N VAL A 57 -7.98 -7.37 17.38
CA VAL A 57 -8.20 -7.28 15.92
C VAL A 57 -8.64 -8.63 15.35
N GLU A 58 -9.60 -9.27 15.99
CA GLU A 58 -10.58 -10.08 15.29
C GLU A 58 -11.91 -9.34 15.38
N GLU A 59 -12.32 -8.78 14.24
CA GLU A 59 -13.68 -8.38 13.86
C GLU A 59 -14.39 -7.25 14.64
N ASP A 60 -14.61 -6.12 13.94
CA ASP A 60 -15.92 -5.44 13.79
C ASP A 60 -15.96 -4.70 12.44
#